data_AF-A0A7J6QSY8-F1
#
_entry.id   AF-A0A7J6QSY8-F1
#
_cell.length_a   1.000
_cell.length_b   1.000
_cell.length_c   1.000
_cell.angle_alpha   90.00
_cell.angle_beta   90.00
_cell.angle_gamma   90.00
#
_symmetry.space_group_name_H-M   'P 1'
#
loop_
_entity.id
_entity.type
_entity.pdbx_description
1 polymer ?
#
loop_
_entity_poly.entity_id
_entity_poly.type
_entity_poly.pdbx_seq_one_letter_code
_entity_poly.pdbx_strand_id
1 'polypeptide(L)'
;MTSQPASDDIFPGLDVDPALPDPANPFLIPPDDEIFLMRDHERRVRQREREKTKRMKVWQKTTASSRMGRVEKPIMSELARANSIRRRIEATRADSEPPRRERENVSDFLSKKRDMFLVQMSLDVKRNEIRKLEEKAKMKGEALEKSKQVLEEDIARFDKFLQANDALAHKAMKTADNLSKKKQERTVKLKQLKAQLLVIQSEITKLQEQMEDCLKYKTFLEKLTPAEWTAQQEEIKRLRKRQRRKAYIQKRRGEIDQSVEEALA
;
A
#
# COMPACT_ATOMS: atom_id res chain seq x y z
N MET A 1 17.35 -20.45 31.71
CA MET A 1 18.60 -20.09 30.99
C MET A 1 18.72 -21.14 29.90
N THR A 2 18.66 -20.89 28.59
CA THR A 2 18.79 -19.70 27.74
C THR A 2 18.37 -20.23 26.35
N SER A 3 17.30 -19.70 25.75
CA SER A 3 17.31 -19.06 24.43
C SER A 3 18.54 -19.36 23.55
N GLN A 4 18.32 -20.02 22.41
CA GLN A 4 19.06 -19.74 21.18
C GLN A 4 18.07 -19.80 20.00
N PRO A 5 17.98 -18.74 19.17
CA PRO A 5 17.38 -18.82 17.85
C PRO A 5 18.45 -19.18 16.81
N ALA A 6 18.01 -19.93 15.81
CA ALA A 6 18.75 -20.28 14.61
C ALA A 6 18.95 -19.05 13.71
N SER A 7 20.15 -18.92 13.14
CA SER A 7 20.46 -18.04 12.03
C SER A 7 20.91 -18.91 10.85
N ASP A 8 20.01 -19.05 9.87
CA ASP A 8 20.29 -19.65 8.57
C ASP A 8 21.05 -18.65 7.70
N ASP A 9 22.34 -18.94 7.49
CA ASP A 9 23.14 -18.36 6.42
C ASP A 9 22.81 -19.10 5.10
N ILE A 10 21.90 -18.53 4.32
CA ILE A 10 21.70 -18.87 2.91
C ILE A 10 21.74 -17.56 2.14
N PHE A 11 22.94 -17.13 1.74
CA PHE A 11 23.28 -16.40 0.51
C PHE A 11 24.68 -15.78 0.68
N PRO A 12 25.75 -16.39 0.15
CA PRO A 12 27.08 -15.80 0.16
C PRO A 12 27.20 -14.79 -0.99
N GLY A 13 27.57 -13.55 -0.66
CA GLY A 13 28.17 -12.60 -1.60
C GLY A 13 27.21 -11.73 -2.40
N LEU A 14 26.78 -10.62 -1.80
CA LEU A 14 26.48 -9.37 -2.50
C LEU A 14 26.52 -8.24 -1.47
N ASP A 15 27.74 -7.88 -1.07
CA ASP A 15 28.01 -6.58 -0.47
C ASP A 15 27.73 -5.52 -1.56
N VAL A 16 26.49 -5.07 -1.63
CA VAL A 16 26.10 -3.91 -2.45
C VAL A 16 26.43 -2.69 -1.61
N ASP A 17 27.60 -2.10 -1.90
CA ASP A 17 27.99 -0.79 -1.39
C ASP A 17 26.86 0.24 -1.57
N PRO A 18 26.58 1.07 -0.55
CA PRO A 18 25.54 2.09 -0.67
C PRO A 18 26.07 3.23 -1.55
N ALA A 19 25.42 3.40 -2.70
CA ALA A 19 25.30 4.65 -3.45
C ALA A 19 26.61 5.31 -3.94
N LEU A 20 27.05 4.88 -5.12
CA LEU A 20 27.65 5.79 -6.10
C LEU A 20 26.65 5.96 -7.26
N PRO A 21 26.08 7.15 -7.49
CA PRO A 21 25.21 7.40 -8.63
C PRO A 21 26.01 7.22 -9.91
N ASP A 22 25.55 6.31 -10.77
CA ASP A 22 26.15 6.05 -12.06
C ASP A 22 26.01 7.32 -12.93
N PRO A 23 27.10 8.06 -13.23
CA PRO A 23 27.05 9.42 -13.80
C PRO A 23 26.61 9.45 -15.27
N ALA A 24 26.28 8.29 -15.84
CA ALA A 24 25.98 8.10 -17.25
C ALA A 24 24.47 7.90 -17.54
N ASN A 25 23.59 7.92 -16.54
CA ASN A 25 22.15 7.76 -16.77
C ASN A 25 21.43 9.13 -16.87
N PRO A 26 21.04 9.57 -18.08
CA PRO A 26 20.40 10.86 -18.29
C PRO A 26 18.93 10.93 -17.84
N PHE A 27 18.36 9.83 -17.34
CA PHE A 27 16.96 9.76 -16.90
C PHE A 27 16.80 9.69 -15.37
N LEU A 28 17.90 9.74 -14.62
CA LEU A 28 17.83 9.91 -13.17
C LEU A 28 17.70 11.39 -12.86
N ILE A 29 16.58 11.77 -12.24
CA ILE A 29 16.39 13.11 -11.70
C ILE A 29 17.45 13.29 -10.60
N PRO A 30 18.35 14.28 -10.72
CA PRO A 30 19.36 14.51 -9.70
C PRO A 30 18.72 14.74 -8.33
N PRO A 31 19.39 14.37 -7.22
CA PRO A 31 18.91 14.65 -5.87
C PRO A 31 18.57 16.14 -5.71
N ASP A 32 17.51 16.45 -4.96
CA ASP A 32 16.99 17.83 -4.83
C ASP A 32 18.07 18.83 -4.41
N ASP A 33 19.01 18.42 -3.55
CA ASP A 33 20.15 19.25 -3.11
C ASP A 33 21.07 19.68 -4.28
N GLU A 34 21.32 18.78 -5.25
CA GLU A 34 22.09 19.09 -6.45
C GLU A 34 21.34 20.03 -7.39
N ILE A 35 20.01 19.89 -7.48
CA ILE A 35 19.15 20.79 -8.27
C ILE A 35 19.22 22.21 -7.71
N PHE A 36 19.16 22.38 -6.37
CA PHE A 36 19.31 23.68 -5.75
C PHE A 36 20.70 24.29 -5.98
N LEU A 37 21.77 23.49 -5.86
CA LEU A 37 23.14 23.93 -6.12
C LEU A 37 23.36 24.33 -7.58
N MET A 38 22.83 23.56 -8.53
CA MET A 38 22.86 23.86 -9.96
C MET A 38 22.12 25.16 -10.27
N ARG A 39 20.94 25.35 -9.68
CA ARG A 39 20.14 26.57 -9.85
C ARG A 39 20.82 27.81 -9.28
N ASP A 40 21.49 27.67 -8.14
CA ASP A 40 22.26 28.76 -7.53
C ASP A 40 23.56 29.03 -8.29
N HIS A 41 24.16 28.01 -8.89
CA HIS A 41 25.28 28.17 -9.81
C HIS A 41 24.86 28.92 -11.08
N GLU A 42 23.76 28.50 -11.71
CA GLU A 42 23.20 29.14 -12.90
C GLU A 42 22.83 30.61 -12.62
N ARG A 43 22.24 30.89 -11.45
CA ARG A 43 21.93 32.26 -11.01
C ARG A 43 23.19 33.11 -10.89
N ARG A 44 24.26 32.58 -10.29
CA ARG A 44 25.56 33.26 -10.18
C ARG A 44 26.19 33.52 -11.54
N VAL A 45 26.18 32.55 -12.45
CA VAL A 45 26.71 32.71 -13.82
C VAL A 45 25.94 33.81 -14.56
N ARG A 46 24.61 33.74 -14.56
CA ARG A 46 23.74 34.74 -15.19
C ARG A 46 23.96 36.14 -14.61
N GLN A 47 24.19 36.25 -13.30
CA GLN A 47 24.49 37.51 -12.66
C GLN A 47 25.86 38.08 -13.09
N ARG A 48 26.90 37.24 -13.15
CA ARG A 48 28.21 37.63 -13.67
C ARG A 48 28.15 38.07 -15.13
N GLU A 49 27.38 37.37 -15.97
CA GLU A 49 27.17 37.78 -17.36
C GLU A 49 26.47 39.14 -17.46
N ARG A 50 25.47 39.40 -16.61
CA ARG A 50 24.80 40.71 -16.55
C ARG A 50 25.78 41.80 -16.13
N GLU A 51 26.64 41.55 -15.14
CA GLU A 51 27.66 42.51 -14.70
C GLU A 51 28.71 42.77 -15.78
N LYS A 52 29.18 41.72 -16.45
CA LYS A 52 30.05 41.85 -17.64
C LYS A 52 29.37 42.70 -18.70
N THR A 53 28.12 42.39 -19.04
CA THR A 53 27.35 43.12 -20.06
C THR A 53 27.11 44.57 -19.65
N LYS A 54 26.90 44.87 -18.36
CA LYS A 54 26.78 46.25 -17.85
C LYS A 54 28.07 47.06 -18.07
N ARG A 55 29.23 46.41 -17.93
CA ARG A 55 30.56 47.03 -18.11
C ARG A 55 30.98 47.16 -19.58
N MET A 56 30.34 46.44 -20.51
CA MET A 56 30.63 46.55 -21.95
C MET A 56 30.03 47.82 -22.55
N LYS A 57 30.75 48.42 -23.49
CA LYS A 57 30.28 49.60 -24.24
C LYS A 57 29.18 49.20 -25.23
N VAL A 58 28.30 50.14 -25.58
CA VAL A 58 27.05 49.86 -26.31
C VAL A 58 27.28 49.13 -27.64
N TRP A 59 28.33 49.46 -28.40
CA TRP A 59 28.66 48.81 -29.67
C TRP A 59 29.24 47.39 -29.53
N GLN A 60 29.65 46.99 -28.33
CA GLN A 60 30.13 45.64 -28.05
C GLN A 60 28.99 44.72 -27.56
N LYS A 61 27.77 45.25 -27.39
CA LYS A 61 26.60 44.47 -26.99
C LYS A 61 25.93 43.87 -28.22
N THR A 62 25.80 42.55 -28.25
CA THR A 62 25.06 41.84 -29.30
C THR A 62 23.54 42.12 -29.19
N THR A 63 22.89 42.39 -30.31
CA THR A 63 21.45 42.67 -30.38
C THR A 63 20.62 41.42 -30.07
N ALA A 64 19.46 41.58 -29.42
CA ALA A 64 18.60 40.48 -28.96
C ALA A 64 18.23 39.45 -30.05
N SER A 65 18.11 39.88 -31.31
CA SER A 65 17.82 38.99 -32.44
C SER A 65 18.94 37.99 -32.76
N SER A 66 20.19 38.29 -32.38
CA SER A 66 21.33 37.37 -32.56
C SER A 66 21.47 36.37 -31.41
N ARG A 67 20.87 36.64 -30.23
CA ARG A 67 20.94 35.73 -29.06
C ARG A 67 19.86 34.65 -29.08
N MET A 68 18.72 34.91 -29.72
CA MET A 68 17.71 33.88 -29.99
C MET A 68 18.12 33.09 -31.23
N GLY A 69 18.86 32.00 -31.01
CA GLY A 69 19.13 30.99 -32.03
C GLY A 69 17.82 30.56 -32.68
N ARG A 70 17.74 30.75 -33.99
CA ARG A 70 16.60 30.35 -34.81
C ARG A 70 16.48 28.82 -34.77
N VAL A 71 15.49 28.30 -34.05
CA VAL A 71 15.15 26.87 -34.08
C VAL A 71 14.43 26.60 -35.40
N GLU A 72 15.19 26.42 -36.49
CA GLU A 72 14.66 25.97 -37.77
C GLU A 72 14.31 24.49 -37.67
N LYS A 73 13.02 24.16 -37.81
CA LYS A 73 12.57 22.77 -37.98
C LYS A 73 13.07 22.28 -39.36
N PRO A 74 13.91 21.25 -39.45
CA PRO A 74 14.61 20.86 -40.69
C PRO A 74 13.67 20.50 -41.85
N ILE A 75 12.46 20.03 -41.55
CA ILE A 75 11.45 19.58 -42.52
C ILE A 75 10.98 20.71 -43.45
N MET A 76 10.88 21.96 -42.94
CA MET A 76 10.45 23.11 -43.74
C MET A 76 11.52 23.57 -44.74
N SER A 77 12.80 23.41 -44.38
CA SER A 77 13.94 23.79 -45.22
C SER A 77 14.10 22.86 -46.43
N GLU A 78 13.86 21.56 -46.23
CA GLU A 78 14.01 20.55 -47.28
C GLU A 78 12.88 20.61 -48.32
N LEU A 79 11.64 20.86 -47.87
CA LEU A 79 10.49 21.05 -48.76
C LEU A 79 10.62 22.32 -49.62
N ALA A 80 11.14 23.40 -49.05
CA ALA A 80 11.42 24.64 -49.78
C ALA A 80 12.51 24.43 -50.84
N ARG A 81 13.56 23.66 -50.51
CA ARG A 81 14.62 23.31 -51.45
C ARG A 81 14.11 22.44 -52.60
N ALA A 82 13.29 21.41 -52.33
CA ALA A 82 12.69 20.58 -53.36
C ALA A 82 11.78 21.39 -54.32
N ASN A 83 10.96 22.30 -53.78
CA ASN A 83 10.12 23.18 -54.59
C ASN A 83 10.92 24.19 -55.43
N SER A 84 12.10 24.62 -54.97
CA SER A 84 12.99 25.49 -55.76
C SER A 84 13.61 24.76 -56.95
N ILE A 85 13.99 23.48 -56.77
CA ILE A 85 14.55 22.63 -57.82
C ILE A 85 13.47 22.31 -58.86
N ARG A 86 12.26 21.99 -58.40
CA ARG A 86 11.11 21.73 -59.28
C ARG A 86 10.77 22.93 -60.17
N ARG A 87 10.69 24.13 -59.60
CA ARG A 87 10.46 25.37 -60.37
C ARG A 87 11.56 25.64 -61.38
N ARG A 88 12.83 25.33 -61.05
CA ARG A 88 13.94 25.46 -62.00
C ARG A 88 13.80 24.50 -63.19
N ILE A 89 13.41 23.26 -62.95
CA ILE A 89 13.20 22.26 -64.00
C ILE A 89 12.00 22.64 -64.89
N GLU A 90 10.91 23.11 -64.29
CA GLU A 90 9.72 23.59 -65.02
C GLU A 90 10.03 24.84 -65.85
N ALA A 91 10.83 25.78 -65.34
CA ALA A 91 11.29 26.95 -66.08
C ALA A 91 12.19 26.59 -67.28
N THR A 92 13.12 25.64 -67.12
CA THR A 92 13.97 25.16 -68.23
C THR A 92 13.20 24.41 -69.32
N ARG A 93 12.00 23.90 -69.01
CA ARG A 93 11.15 23.19 -69.97
C ARG A 93 10.21 24.14 -70.74
N ALA A 94 9.95 25.32 -70.20
CA ALA A 94 9.16 26.36 -70.84
C ALA A 94 9.96 27.19 -71.86
N ASP A 95 11.29 27.23 -71.71
CA ASP A 95 12.21 28.03 -72.55
C ASP A 95 12.93 27.20 -73.63
N SER A 96 12.55 25.93 -73.82
CA SER A 96 13.09 25.08 -74.88
C SER A 96 12.27 25.26 -76.16
N GLU A 97 12.84 25.93 -77.16
CA GLU A 97 12.40 25.87 -78.57
C GLU A 97 12.10 24.42 -79.01
N PRO A 98 11.14 24.20 -79.93
CA PRO A 98 10.88 22.87 -80.45
C PRO A 98 12.17 22.32 -81.07
N PRO A 99 12.61 21.10 -80.74
CA PRO A 99 13.89 20.62 -81.23
C PRO A 99 13.80 20.53 -82.75
N ARG A 100 14.71 21.24 -83.44
CA ARG A 100 15.07 20.85 -84.82
C ARG A 100 15.35 19.36 -84.76
N ARG A 101 14.66 18.58 -85.60
CA ARG A 101 14.92 17.15 -85.78
C ARG A 101 16.29 16.97 -86.42
N GLU A 102 17.35 17.23 -85.65
CA GLU A 102 18.64 16.65 -85.93
C GLU A 102 18.44 15.15 -85.85
N ARG A 103 18.80 14.46 -86.93
CA ARG A 103 18.79 13.00 -86.96
C ARG A 103 19.75 12.56 -85.85
N GLU A 104 19.21 12.16 -84.70
CA GLU A 104 20.03 11.64 -83.62
C GLU A 104 20.90 10.54 -84.21
N ASN A 105 22.21 10.64 -83.97
CA ASN A 105 23.13 9.60 -84.37
C ASN A 105 22.65 8.31 -83.69
N VAL A 106 22.58 7.18 -84.39
CA VAL A 106 21.99 5.93 -83.85
C VAL A 106 22.64 5.53 -82.51
N SER A 107 23.92 5.88 -82.34
CA SER A 107 24.70 5.75 -81.10
C SER A 107 24.13 6.55 -79.91
N ASP A 108 23.64 7.76 -80.14
CA ASP A 108 23.11 8.65 -79.09
C ASP A 108 21.72 8.18 -78.65
N PHE A 109 20.89 7.71 -79.57
CA PHE A 109 19.60 7.09 -79.24
C PHE A 109 19.78 5.82 -78.40
N LEU A 110 20.74 4.96 -78.80
CA LEU A 110 21.12 3.77 -78.04
C LEU A 110 21.64 4.14 -76.64
N SER A 111 22.40 5.22 -76.52
CA SER A 111 22.91 5.70 -75.22
C SER A 111 21.80 6.24 -74.34
N LYS A 112 20.88 7.07 -74.86
CA LYS A 112 19.68 7.55 -74.14
C LYS A 112 18.78 6.40 -73.69
N LYS A 113 18.60 5.36 -74.51
CA LYS A 113 17.85 4.15 -74.14
C LYS A 113 18.52 3.38 -73.00
N ARG A 114 19.85 3.24 -73.04
CA ARG A 114 20.63 2.62 -71.95
C ARG A 114 20.53 3.43 -70.66
N ASP A 115 20.67 4.75 -70.74
CA ASP A 115 20.57 5.64 -69.57
C ASP A 115 19.18 5.58 -68.94
N MET A 116 18.13 5.60 -69.76
CA MET A 116 16.76 5.47 -69.28
C MET A 116 16.51 4.10 -68.63
N PHE A 117 17.09 3.02 -69.16
CA PHE A 117 17.01 1.70 -68.53
C PHE A 117 17.78 1.64 -67.20
N LEU A 118 18.96 2.24 -67.11
CA LEU A 118 19.71 2.33 -65.85
C LEU A 118 18.94 3.10 -64.78
N VAL A 119 18.30 4.21 -65.16
CA VAL A 119 17.43 4.98 -64.25
C VAL A 119 16.24 4.15 -63.81
N GLN A 120 15.57 3.45 -64.74
CA GLN A 120 14.44 2.57 -64.43
C GLN A 120 14.84 1.45 -63.47
N MET A 121 15.94 0.75 -63.74
CA MET A 121 16.48 -0.29 -62.87
C MET A 121 16.85 0.26 -61.49
N SER A 122 17.46 1.45 -61.42
CA SER A 122 17.77 2.11 -60.14
C SER A 122 16.51 2.48 -59.35
N LEU A 123 15.46 2.97 -60.02
CA LEU A 123 14.17 3.25 -59.40
C LEU A 123 13.51 1.98 -58.87
N ASP A 124 13.56 0.89 -59.63
CA ASP A 124 12.97 -0.39 -59.22
C ASP A 124 13.72 -1.01 -58.03
N VAL A 125 15.06 -0.92 -58.01
CA VAL A 125 15.87 -1.30 -56.84
C VAL A 125 15.50 -0.46 -55.62
N LYS A 126 15.37 0.87 -55.77
CA LYS A 126 14.98 1.74 -54.65
C LYS A 126 13.57 1.48 -54.16
N ARG A 127 12.60 1.25 -55.05
CA ARG A 127 11.22 0.89 -54.68
C ARG A 127 11.17 -0.42 -53.91
N ASN A 128 11.93 -1.43 -54.35
CA ASN A 128 12.01 -2.71 -53.65
C ASN A 128 12.64 -2.56 -52.26
N GLU A 129 13.70 -1.75 -52.13
CA GLU A 129 14.31 -1.48 -50.82
C GLU A 129 13.37 -0.69 -49.91
N ILE A 130 12.64 0.31 -50.43
CA ILE A 130 11.60 1.04 -49.67
C ILE A 130 10.55 0.06 -49.14
N ARG A 131 10.01 -0.82 -49.99
CA ARG A 131 9.01 -1.81 -49.59
C ARG A 131 9.51 -2.76 -48.50
N LYS A 132 10.77 -3.19 -48.60
CA LYS A 132 11.43 -4.03 -47.60
C LYS A 132 11.60 -3.31 -46.26
N LEU A 133 11.92 -2.02 -46.27
CA LEU A 133 12.00 -1.20 -45.06
C LEU A 133 10.62 -0.95 -44.45
N GLU A 134 9.60 -0.71 -45.27
CA GLU A 134 8.21 -0.56 -44.83
C GLU A 134 7.70 -1.84 -44.13
N GLU A 135 7.97 -3.01 -44.69
CA GLU A 135 7.59 -4.29 -44.09
C GLU A 135 8.29 -4.51 -42.74
N LYS A 136 9.61 -4.23 -42.66
CA LYS A 136 10.36 -4.28 -41.40
C LYS A 136 9.81 -3.29 -40.37
N ALA A 137 9.45 -2.08 -40.79
CA ALA A 137 8.86 -1.07 -39.91
C ALA A 137 7.49 -1.50 -39.40
N LYS A 138 6.65 -2.07 -40.26
CA LYS A 138 5.33 -2.61 -39.90
C LYS A 138 5.45 -3.75 -38.89
N MET A 139 6.31 -4.74 -39.13
CA MET A 139 6.52 -5.85 -38.21
C MET A 139 7.01 -5.38 -36.83
N LYS A 140 7.92 -4.40 -36.80
CA LYS A 140 8.36 -3.79 -35.54
C LYS A 140 7.23 -3.02 -34.85
N GLY A 141 6.40 -2.30 -35.60
CA GLY A 141 5.23 -1.60 -35.08
C GLY A 141 4.22 -2.56 -34.43
N GLU A 142 3.90 -3.67 -35.09
CA GLU A 142 3.00 -4.70 -34.55
C GLU A 142 3.58 -5.38 -33.31
N ALA A 143 4.89 -5.68 -33.30
CA ALA A 143 5.55 -6.24 -32.13
C ALA A 143 5.51 -5.27 -30.94
N LEU A 144 5.74 -3.97 -31.18
CA LEU A 144 5.68 -2.94 -30.16
C LEU A 144 4.26 -2.79 -29.60
N GLU A 145 3.24 -2.80 -30.45
CA GLU A 145 1.85 -2.68 -30.00
C GLU A 145 1.42 -3.89 -29.15
N LYS A 146 1.83 -5.11 -29.53
CA LYS A 146 1.60 -6.30 -28.70
C LYS A 146 2.30 -6.18 -27.33
N SER A 147 3.55 -5.72 -27.32
CA SER A 147 4.29 -5.52 -26.07
C SER A 147 3.62 -4.47 -25.18
N LYS A 148 3.09 -3.39 -25.78
CA LYS A 148 2.34 -2.36 -25.07
C LYS A 148 1.06 -2.94 -24.46
N GLN A 149 0.28 -3.72 -25.20
CA GLN A 149 -0.94 -4.36 -24.70
C GLN A 149 -0.66 -5.28 -23.51
N VAL A 150 0.39 -6.10 -23.58
CA VAL A 150 0.80 -6.95 -22.45
C VAL A 150 1.12 -6.11 -21.21
N LEU A 151 1.82 -4.99 -21.39
CA LEU A 151 2.16 -4.09 -20.29
C LEU A 151 0.92 -3.41 -19.71
N GLU A 152 -0.03 -2.98 -20.55
CA GLU A 152 -1.31 -2.41 -20.11
C GLU A 152 -2.14 -3.43 -19.32
N GLU A 153 -2.17 -4.69 -19.76
CA GLU A 153 -2.81 -5.77 -19.00
C GLU A 153 -2.12 -6.01 -17.66
N ASP A 154 -0.79 -5.99 -17.61
CA ASP A 154 -0.02 -6.14 -16.37
C ASP A 154 -0.28 -5.00 -15.41
N ILE A 155 -0.36 -3.75 -15.89
CA ILE A 155 -0.75 -2.60 -15.07
C ILE A 155 -2.15 -2.83 -14.49
N ALA A 156 -3.13 -3.23 -15.31
CA ALA A 156 -4.48 -3.50 -14.84
C ALA A 156 -4.55 -4.67 -13.85
N ARG A 157 -3.72 -5.70 -14.02
CA ARG A 157 -3.58 -6.81 -13.07
C ARG A 157 -2.97 -6.32 -11.74
N PHE A 158 -1.97 -5.47 -11.82
CA PHE A 158 -1.29 -4.92 -10.65
C PHE A 158 -2.20 -4.00 -9.84
N ASP A 159 -2.97 -3.14 -10.51
CA ASP A 159 -3.97 -2.28 -9.84
C ASP A 159 -5.03 -3.10 -9.11
N LYS A 160 -5.53 -4.19 -9.74
CA LYS A 160 -6.45 -5.12 -9.09
C LYS A 160 -5.81 -5.82 -7.90
N PHE A 161 -4.55 -6.21 -8.00
CA PHE A 161 -3.81 -6.82 -6.90
C PHE A 161 -3.65 -5.85 -5.73
N LEU A 162 -3.29 -4.59 -5.98
CA LEU A 162 -3.21 -3.55 -4.96
C LEU A 162 -4.56 -3.33 -4.28
N GLN A 163 -5.64 -3.17 -5.06
CA GLN A 163 -6.99 -3.00 -4.49
C GLN A 163 -7.42 -4.20 -3.64
N ALA A 164 -7.13 -5.43 -4.08
CA ALA A 164 -7.45 -6.64 -3.32
C ALA A 164 -6.60 -6.76 -2.05
N ASN A 165 -5.33 -6.40 -2.11
CA ASN A 165 -4.42 -6.39 -0.97
C ASN A 165 -4.84 -5.34 0.06
N ASP A 166 -5.10 -4.10 -0.37
CA ASP A 166 -5.59 -3.02 0.48
C ASP A 166 -6.91 -3.40 1.15
N ALA A 167 -7.84 -3.98 0.38
CA ALA A 167 -9.11 -4.47 0.94
C ALA A 167 -8.91 -5.59 1.97
N LEU A 168 -7.96 -6.49 1.74
CA LEU A 168 -7.61 -7.56 2.69
C LEU A 168 -6.93 -6.99 3.95
N ALA A 169 -5.99 -6.06 3.80
CA ALA A 169 -5.32 -5.38 4.89
C ALA A 169 -6.33 -4.60 5.75
N HIS A 170 -7.24 -3.85 5.13
CA HIS A 170 -8.32 -3.16 5.83
C HIS A 170 -9.26 -4.12 6.55
N LYS A 171 -9.62 -5.26 5.94
CA LYS A 171 -10.40 -6.30 6.61
C LYS A 171 -9.66 -6.86 7.84
N ALA A 172 -8.37 -7.16 7.72
CA ALA A 172 -7.54 -7.65 8.81
C ALA A 172 -7.40 -6.63 9.94
N MET A 173 -7.24 -5.34 9.61
CA MET A 173 -7.22 -4.25 10.59
C MET A 173 -8.56 -4.16 11.33
N LYS A 174 -9.68 -4.18 10.59
CA LYS A 174 -11.02 -4.13 11.19
C LYS A 174 -11.33 -5.34 12.08
N THR A 175 -10.88 -6.54 11.72
CA THR A 175 -11.04 -7.72 12.57
C THR A 175 -10.18 -7.61 13.82
N ALA A 176 -8.93 -7.15 13.71
CA ALA A 176 -8.06 -6.89 14.84
C ALA A 176 -8.66 -5.86 15.82
N ASP A 177 -9.18 -4.74 15.32
CA ASP A 177 -9.83 -3.71 16.13
C ASP A 177 -11.07 -4.25 16.85
N ASN A 178 -11.91 -5.01 16.14
CA ASN A 178 -13.10 -5.64 16.75
C ASN A 178 -12.73 -6.64 17.83
N LEU A 179 -11.68 -7.45 17.62
CA LEU A 179 -11.18 -8.39 18.63
C LEU A 179 -10.59 -7.65 19.83
N SER A 180 -9.84 -6.58 19.59
CA SER A 180 -9.28 -5.72 20.65
C SER A 180 -10.39 -5.07 21.49
N LYS A 181 -11.44 -4.56 20.85
CA LYS A 181 -12.63 -4.02 21.53
C LYS A 181 -13.32 -5.07 22.39
N LYS A 182 -13.58 -6.26 21.85
CA LYS A 182 -14.17 -7.39 22.61
C LYS A 182 -13.29 -7.81 23.79
N LYS A 183 -11.96 -7.84 23.61
CA LYS A 183 -11.00 -8.11 24.70
C LYS A 183 -11.13 -7.05 25.79
N GLN A 184 -11.15 -5.77 25.42
CA GLN A 184 -11.26 -4.66 26.36
C GLN A 184 -12.57 -4.72 27.16
N GLU A 185 -13.71 -5.00 26.50
CA GLU A 185 -15.00 -5.18 27.17
C GLU A 185 -14.96 -6.32 28.20
N ARG A 186 -14.36 -7.46 27.84
CA ARG A 186 -14.16 -8.58 28.76
C ARG A 186 -13.24 -8.21 29.92
N THR A 187 -12.17 -7.47 29.68
CA THR A 187 -11.26 -6.99 30.73
C THR A 187 -11.96 -6.04 31.69
N VAL A 188 -12.83 -5.15 31.19
CA VAL A 188 -13.65 -4.27 32.06
C VAL A 188 -14.61 -5.09 32.92
N LYS A 189 -15.34 -6.05 32.33
CA LYS A 189 -16.21 -6.96 33.10
C LYS A 189 -15.44 -7.76 34.15
N LEU A 190 -14.25 -8.26 33.80
CA LEU A 190 -13.37 -8.95 34.74
C LEU A 190 -12.97 -8.05 35.90
N LYS A 191 -12.62 -6.79 35.64
CA LYS A 191 -12.30 -5.81 36.69
C LYS A 191 -13.51 -5.54 37.59
N GLN A 192 -14.70 -5.40 37.01
CA GLN A 192 -15.94 -5.19 37.77
C GLN A 192 -16.26 -6.38 38.68
N LEU A 193 -16.17 -7.62 38.16
CA LEU A 193 -16.38 -8.83 38.96
C LEU A 193 -15.32 -8.98 40.06
N LYS A 194 -14.05 -8.65 39.77
CA LYS A 194 -13.00 -8.63 40.79
C LYS A 194 -13.28 -7.61 41.89
N ALA A 195 -13.79 -6.43 41.55
CA ALA A 195 -14.18 -5.43 42.54
C ALA A 195 -15.33 -5.93 43.42
N GLN A 196 -16.36 -6.54 42.84
CA GLN A 196 -17.46 -7.16 43.59
C GLN A 196 -16.97 -8.29 44.51
N LEU A 197 -16.05 -9.12 44.02
CA LEU A 197 -15.44 -10.18 44.82
C LEU A 197 -14.69 -9.62 46.04
N LEU A 198 -13.95 -8.52 45.87
CA LEU A 198 -13.26 -7.86 46.99
C LEU A 198 -14.25 -7.29 48.03
N VAL A 199 -15.37 -6.73 47.58
CA VAL A 199 -16.43 -6.24 48.49
C VAL A 199 -16.99 -7.40 49.31
N ILE A 200 -17.39 -8.49 48.67
CA ILE A 200 -17.93 -9.66 49.36
C ILE A 200 -16.89 -10.27 50.31
N GLN A 201 -15.62 -10.33 49.90
CA GLN A 201 -14.54 -10.79 50.78
C GLN A 201 -14.41 -9.92 52.03
N SER A 202 -14.47 -8.59 51.89
CA SER A 202 -14.44 -7.69 53.05
C SER A 202 -15.65 -7.86 53.97
N GLU A 203 -16.84 -8.14 53.41
CA GLU A 203 -18.03 -8.46 54.20
C GLU A 203 -17.89 -9.78 54.94
N ILE A 204 -17.34 -10.82 54.29
CA ILE A 204 -17.06 -12.11 54.94
C ILE A 204 -16.10 -11.92 56.12
N THR A 205 -15.00 -11.19 55.93
CA THR A 205 -14.03 -10.93 57.01
C THR A 205 -14.69 -10.16 58.16
N LYS A 206 -15.51 -9.15 57.87
CA LYS A 206 -16.26 -8.42 58.90
C LYS A 206 -17.22 -9.33 59.68
N LEU A 207 -17.95 -10.21 58.99
CA LEU A 207 -18.85 -11.17 59.65
C LEU A 207 -18.08 -12.21 60.47
N GLN A 208 -16.91 -12.63 60.01
CA GLN A 208 -16.02 -13.53 60.75
C GLN A 208 -15.54 -12.88 62.05
N GLU A 209 -15.10 -11.62 62.02
CA GLU A 209 -14.71 -10.86 63.21
C GLU A 209 -15.89 -10.73 64.19
N GLN A 210 -17.08 -10.36 63.70
CA GLN A 210 -18.29 -10.27 64.54
C GLN A 210 -18.68 -11.61 65.18
N MET A 211 -18.53 -12.71 64.44
CA MET A 211 -18.79 -14.05 64.97
C MET A 211 -17.78 -14.41 66.05
N GLU A 212 -16.50 -14.08 65.84
CA GLU A 212 -15.44 -14.33 66.82
C GLU A 212 -15.67 -13.55 68.11
N ASP A 213 -16.11 -12.29 68.00
CA ASP A 213 -16.49 -11.47 69.15
C ASP A 213 -17.69 -12.06 69.90
N CYS A 214 -18.74 -12.48 69.17
CA CYS A 214 -19.88 -13.20 69.77
C CYS A 214 -19.45 -14.46 70.52
N LEU A 215 -18.50 -15.22 69.95
CA LEU A 215 -17.94 -16.41 70.60
C LEU A 215 -17.15 -16.04 71.86
N LYS A 216 -16.32 -14.99 71.82
CA LYS A 216 -15.61 -14.49 73.00
C LYS A 216 -16.61 -14.10 74.10
N TYR A 217 -17.65 -13.33 73.79
CA TYR A 217 -18.70 -12.99 74.77
C TYR A 217 -19.42 -14.22 75.30
N LYS A 218 -19.76 -15.19 74.46
CA LYS A 218 -20.36 -16.45 74.89
C LYS A 218 -19.46 -17.17 75.90
N THR A 219 -18.17 -17.37 75.57
CA THR A 219 -17.24 -18.06 76.47
C THR A 219 -17.03 -17.30 77.79
N PHE A 220 -17.05 -15.97 77.76
CA PHE A 220 -17.00 -15.14 78.96
C PHE A 220 -18.25 -15.34 79.83
N LEU A 221 -19.44 -15.29 79.24
CA LEU A 221 -20.69 -15.54 79.96
C LEU A 221 -20.77 -16.97 80.50
N GLU A 222 -20.29 -17.97 79.75
CA GLU A 222 -20.21 -19.36 80.22
C GLU A 222 -19.32 -19.50 81.46
N LYS A 223 -18.21 -18.75 81.54
CA LYS A 223 -17.35 -18.72 82.74
C LYS A 223 -18.01 -18.05 83.95
N LEU A 224 -18.86 -17.05 83.72
CA LEU A 224 -19.58 -16.33 84.80
C LEU A 224 -20.84 -17.07 85.27
N THR A 225 -21.38 -17.99 84.48
CA THR A 225 -22.65 -18.64 84.79
C THR A 225 -22.44 -19.83 85.72
N PRO A 226 -23.12 -19.90 86.89
CA PRO A 226 -23.00 -21.04 87.82
C PRO A 226 -23.42 -22.36 87.16
N ALA A 227 -22.64 -23.43 87.40
CA ALA A 227 -22.87 -24.75 86.81
C ALA A 227 -24.22 -25.39 87.22
N GLU A 228 -24.73 -25.03 88.40
CA GLU A 228 -26.05 -25.50 88.85
C GLU A 228 -27.18 -24.91 88.00
N TRP A 229 -27.06 -23.64 87.60
CA TRP A 229 -28.05 -22.97 86.77
C TRP A 229 -28.03 -23.52 85.33
N THR A 230 -26.85 -23.81 84.78
CA THR A 230 -26.73 -24.41 83.44
C THR A 230 -27.31 -25.82 83.40
N ALA A 231 -27.05 -26.65 84.40
CA ALA A 231 -27.64 -27.99 84.53
C ALA A 231 -29.18 -27.96 84.62
N GLN A 232 -29.73 -27.04 85.42
CA GLN A 232 -31.18 -26.83 85.50
C GLN A 232 -31.77 -26.41 84.14
N GLN A 233 -31.13 -25.48 83.44
CA GLN A 233 -31.57 -25.05 82.12
C GLN A 233 -31.47 -26.16 81.05
N GLU A 234 -30.43 -26.99 81.10
CA GLU A 234 -30.32 -28.16 80.23
C GLU A 234 -31.44 -29.16 80.44
N GLU A 235 -31.80 -29.44 81.70
CA GLU A 235 -32.88 -30.38 82.01
C GLU A 235 -34.24 -29.84 81.56
N ILE A 236 -34.49 -28.54 81.75
CA ILE A 236 -35.69 -27.87 81.21
C ILE A 236 -35.73 -27.94 79.67
N LYS A 237 -34.60 -27.70 78.99
CA LYS A 237 -34.50 -27.83 77.52
C LYS A 237 -34.72 -29.27 77.07
N ARG A 238 -34.17 -30.26 77.77
CA ARG A 238 -34.40 -31.70 77.50
C ARG A 238 -35.87 -32.06 77.66
N LEU A 239 -36.50 -31.58 78.72
CA LEU A 239 -37.92 -31.83 78.97
C LEU A 239 -38.80 -31.22 77.86
N ARG A 240 -38.51 -29.99 77.44
CA ARG A 240 -39.20 -29.33 76.31
C ARG A 240 -39.02 -30.09 74.99
N LYS A 241 -37.80 -30.57 74.70
CA LYS A 241 -37.54 -31.41 73.52
C LYS A 241 -38.32 -32.73 73.58
N ARG A 242 -38.33 -33.39 74.75
CA ARG A 242 -39.11 -34.63 74.98
C ARG A 242 -40.61 -34.39 74.78
N GLN A 243 -41.15 -33.30 75.31
CA GLN A 243 -42.57 -32.94 75.15
C GLN A 243 -42.91 -32.64 73.68
N ARG A 244 -42.11 -31.85 72.96
CA ARG A 244 -42.31 -31.61 71.52
C ARG A 244 -42.28 -32.90 70.71
N ARG A 245 -41.34 -33.80 71.02
CA ARG A 245 -41.24 -35.11 70.36
C ARG A 245 -42.47 -35.99 70.67
N LYS A 246 -42.94 -36.01 71.91
CA LYS A 246 -44.17 -36.73 72.30
C LYS A 246 -45.39 -36.16 71.59
N ALA A 247 -45.54 -34.83 71.55
CA ALA A 247 -46.64 -34.16 70.87
C ALA A 247 -46.63 -34.45 69.35
N TYR A 248 -45.45 -34.43 68.72
CA TYR A 248 -45.31 -34.80 67.31
C TYR A 248 -45.70 -36.27 67.05
N ILE A 249 -45.24 -37.19 67.90
CA ILE A 249 -45.59 -38.63 67.80
C ILE A 249 -47.10 -38.82 68.01
N GLN A 250 -47.69 -38.13 68.98
CA GLN A 250 -49.12 -38.25 69.30
C GLN A 250 -50.00 -37.67 68.19
N LYS A 251 -49.58 -36.55 67.58
CA LYS A 251 -50.26 -36.00 66.40
C LYS A 251 -50.21 -36.98 65.22
N ARG A 252 -49.03 -37.52 64.91
CA ARG A 252 -48.87 -38.56 63.87
C ARG A 252 -49.71 -39.80 64.15
N ARG A 253 -49.79 -40.22 65.41
CA ARG A 253 -50.57 -41.40 65.79
C ARG A 253 -52.07 -41.14 65.62
N GLY A 254 -52.56 -39.96 66.01
CA GLY A 254 -53.95 -39.57 65.76
C GLY A 254 -54.29 -39.46 64.27
N GLU A 255 -53.38 -38.96 63.44
CA GLU A 255 -53.53 -38.94 61.97
C GLU A 255 -53.63 -40.38 61.39
N ILE A 256 -52.83 -41.32 61.93
CA ILE A 256 -52.89 -42.73 61.53
C ILE A 256 -54.20 -43.38 62.00
N ASP A 257 -54.60 -43.15 63.26
CA ASP A 257 -55.81 -43.72 63.83
C ASP A 257 -57.07 -43.20 63.10
N GLN A 258 -57.12 -41.91 62.74
CA GLN A 258 -58.17 -41.32 61.89
C GLN A 258 -58.19 -41.94 60.49
N SER A 259 -57.02 -42.13 59.87
CA SER A 259 -56.93 -42.79 58.56
C SER A 259 -57.36 -44.26 58.60
N VAL A 260 -57.22 -44.94 59.73
CA VAL A 260 -57.69 -46.33 59.94
C VAL A 260 -59.19 -46.36 60.21
N GLU A 261 -59.72 -45.39 60.96
CA GLU A 261 -61.16 -45.25 61.23
C GLU A 261 -61.94 -44.90 59.94
N GLU A 262 -61.42 -43.99 59.11
CA GLU A 262 -61.96 -43.69 57.77
C GLU A 262 -61.89 -44.87 56.80
N ALA A 263 -60.96 -45.80 56.98
CA ALA A 263 -60.82 -46.99 56.13
C ALA A 263 -61.66 -48.19 56.61
N LEU A 264 -62.19 -48.15 57.84
CA LEU A 264 -63.03 -49.20 58.43
C LEU A 264 -64.53 -48.84 58.44
N ALA A 265 -64.90 -47.60 58.10
CA ALA A 265 -66.27 -47.13 57.87
C ALA A 265 -66.67 -47.27 56.39
#